data_AF-A0A6L5C2Z0-F1
#
_entry.id   AF-A0A6L5C2Z0-F1
#
_cell.length_a   1.000
_cell.length_b   1.000
_cell.length_c   1.000
_cell.angle_alpha   90.00
_cell.angle_beta   90.00
_cell.angle_gamma   90.00
#
_symmetry.space_group_name_H-M   'P 1'
#
loop_
_entity.id
_entity.type
_entity.pdbx_description
1 polymer ?
#
loop_
_entity_poly.entity_id
_entity_poly.type
_entity_poly.pdbx_seq_one_letter_code
_entity_poly.pdbx_strand_id
1 'polypeptide(L)'
;MADLYENPMGLMGFEFIEFASPTPNTLEPIFEIMGFTKVATHRSKDVHLYRQGQINLILNNEPNSVASYFAAEHGPSVCGMAFRVKDSQKAYKRALELGAQPIHIETGPMELHLPAIKGIGGAPLYLIDRFGEGSSIYDIDFVFIEGVDRNPEGAGLKIIDHLTHNVYRGRMAYWANFYEKLFNFREIRYFDIKGEYTGLTSKAMTAPDGMIRIPLNEESSKGAGQIEEFLMQFNGEGIQHVAFLSDNLIDTWDRLKKIGMRFMTAPPETYYEMLEGRLPNHGEPVDQLQMRGILLDGSSESGDKRLLLQIFSETLMGPVFFEFIQRKGDDGFGEGNFKALFESIERDQVRRGVLATE
;
A
#
# COMPACT_ATOMS: atom_id res chain seq x y z
N MET A 1 0.52 -19.97 -5.67
CA MET A 1 1.55 -20.41 -4.71
C MET A 1 0.88 -21.26 -3.65
N ALA A 2 1.61 -22.15 -2.99
CA ALA A 2 1.08 -22.85 -1.81
C ALA A 2 1.03 -21.87 -0.62
N ASP A 3 0.06 -22.05 0.28
CA ASP A 3 0.03 -21.28 1.52
C ASP A 3 1.30 -21.54 2.33
N LEU A 4 1.83 -20.50 2.98
CA LEU A 4 3.01 -20.58 3.87
C LEU A 4 2.70 -21.38 5.15
N TYR A 5 1.46 -21.28 5.62
CA TYR A 5 0.92 -21.96 6.80
C TYR A 5 -0.62 -21.97 6.72
N GLU A 6 -1.31 -22.44 7.75
CA GLU A 6 -2.77 -22.56 7.75
C GLU A 6 -3.47 -21.25 7.31
N ASN A 7 -4.27 -21.34 6.25
CA ASN A 7 -5.00 -20.21 5.66
C ASN A 7 -6.52 -20.38 5.87
N PRO A 8 -7.04 -20.09 7.09
CA PRO A 8 -8.42 -20.43 7.44
C PRO A 8 -9.46 -19.58 6.71
N MET A 9 -9.05 -18.42 6.19
CA MET A 9 -9.89 -17.51 5.39
C MET A 9 -9.79 -17.80 3.89
N GLY A 10 -8.86 -18.66 3.47
CA GLY A 10 -8.58 -18.94 2.06
C GLY A 10 -8.16 -17.70 1.30
N LEU A 11 -7.28 -16.87 1.88
CA LEU A 11 -6.73 -15.65 1.28
C LEU A 11 -5.93 -15.95 0.01
N MET A 12 -6.01 -15.05 -0.97
CA MET A 12 -5.39 -15.20 -2.29
C MET A 12 -4.85 -13.87 -2.86
N GLY A 13 -4.31 -12.99 -1.99
CA GLY A 13 -3.79 -11.68 -2.36
C GLY A 13 -4.79 -10.52 -2.23
N PHE A 14 -4.34 -9.31 -2.56
CA PHE A 14 -5.20 -8.13 -2.67
C PHE A 14 -6.07 -8.19 -3.94
N GLU A 15 -7.29 -7.63 -3.87
CA GLU A 15 -8.20 -7.49 -5.02
C GLU A 15 -8.25 -6.05 -5.56
N PHE A 16 -8.53 -5.09 -4.67
CA PHE A 16 -8.55 -3.66 -5.00
C PHE A 16 -8.24 -2.79 -3.79
N ILE A 17 -7.88 -1.53 -4.07
CA ILE A 17 -7.84 -0.45 -3.08
C ILE A 17 -8.85 0.62 -3.51
N GLU A 18 -9.62 1.12 -2.56
CA GLU A 18 -10.66 2.12 -2.78
C GLU A 18 -10.24 3.47 -2.20
N PHE A 19 -10.44 4.53 -2.98
CA PHE A 19 -10.05 5.90 -2.63
C PHE A 19 -11.24 6.83 -2.75
N ALA A 20 -11.27 7.85 -1.90
CA ALA A 20 -12.25 8.91 -1.95
C ALA A 20 -11.61 10.23 -1.55
N SER A 21 -12.24 11.33 -1.97
CA SER A 21 -11.81 12.68 -1.64
C SER A 21 -13.02 13.59 -1.42
N PRO A 22 -12.96 14.52 -0.46
CA PRO A 22 -14.03 15.51 -0.29
C PRO A 22 -14.03 16.54 -1.43
N THR A 23 -12.93 16.64 -2.19
CA THR A 23 -12.79 17.58 -3.31
C THR A 23 -12.72 16.81 -4.63
N PRO A 24 -13.66 17.03 -5.57
CA PRO A 24 -13.64 16.38 -6.88
C PRO A 24 -12.34 16.64 -7.67
N ASN A 25 -11.98 15.74 -8.57
CA ASN A 25 -10.83 15.88 -9.49
C ASN A 25 -9.46 16.00 -8.80
N THR A 26 -9.33 15.50 -7.56
CA THR A 26 -8.05 15.53 -6.82
C THR A 26 -7.27 14.23 -6.94
N LEU A 27 -7.94 13.09 -7.15
CA LEU A 27 -7.32 11.76 -7.16
C LEU A 27 -6.99 11.28 -8.57
N GLU A 28 -7.79 11.68 -9.56
CA GLU A 28 -7.66 11.34 -10.97
C GLU A 28 -6.29 11.75 -11.52
N PRO A 29 -5.81 13.00 -11.33
CA PRO A 29 -4.48 13.38 -11.80
C PRO A 29 -3.38 12.56 -11.13
N ILE A 30 -3.57 12.14 -9.88
CA ILE A 30 -2.59 11.34 -9.12
C ILE A 30 -2.50 9.92 -9.71
N PHE A 31 -3.64 9.31 -10.03
CA PHE A 31 -3.69 8.01 -10.70
C PHE A 31 -3.03 8.07 -12.09
N GLU A 32 -3.28 9.13 -12.84
CA GLU A 32 -2.70 9.33 -14.17
C GLU A 32 -1.17 9.47 -14.12
N ILE A 33 -0.61 10.26 -13.19
CA ILE A 33 0.85 10.38 -13.05
C ILE A 33 1.49 9.09 -12.47
N MET A 34 0.71 8.20 -11.85
CA MET A 34 1.13 6.85 -11.47
C MET A 34 1.02 5.84 -12.63
N GLY A 35 0.53 6.25 -13.80
CA GLY A 35 0.40 5.40 -14.98
C GLY A 35 -0.88 4.55 -15.02
N PHE A 36 -1.86 4.83 -14.14
CA PHE A 36 -3.16 4.18 -14.19
C PHE A 36 -4.07 4.79 -15.25
N THR A 37 -4.92 3.95 -15.83
CA THR A 37 -5.92 4.38 -16.82
C THR A 37 -7.32 4.09 -16.31
N LYS A 38 -8.25 5.04 -16.48
CA LYS A 38 -9.67 4.82 -16.23
C LYS A 38 -10.23 3.87 -17.29
N VAL A 39 -10.63 2.67 -16.89
CA VAL A 39 -11.09 1.61 -17.83
C VAL A 39 -12.60 1.38 -17.78
N ALA A 40 -13.27 1.73 -16.69
CA ALA A 40 -14.70 1.52 -16.54
C ALA A 40 -15.34 2.53 -15.57
N THR A 41 -16.65 2.69 -15.69
CA THR A 41 -17.49 3.45 -14.75
C THR A 41 -18.54 2.52 -14.16
N HIS A 42 -18.86 2.67 -12.88
CA HIS A 42 -19.90 1.86 -12.24
C HIS A 42 -21.26 2.08 -12.92
N ARG A 43 -22.09 1.05 -12.98
CA ARG A 43 -23.37 1.09 -13.73
C ARG A 43 -24.40 2.11 -13.22
N SER A 44 -24.30 2.47 -11.95
CA SER A 44 -25.35 3.19 -11.20
C SER A 44 -24.84 4.22 -10.18
N LYS A 45 -23.53 4.20 -9.86
CA LYS A 45 -22.91 5.00 -8.80
C LYS A 45 -21.85 5.90 -9.40
N ASP A 46 -21.51 7.00 -8.73
CA ASP A 46 -20.37 7.83 -9.13
C ASP A 46 -19.05 7.20 -8.67
N VAL A 47 -18.73 6.06 -9.29
CA VAL A 47 -17.56 5.24 -8.96
C VAL A 47 -16.85 4.87 -10.25
N HIS A 48 -15.52 4.95 -10.25
CA HIS A 48 -14.69 4.72 -11.43
C HIS A 48 -13.60 3.69 -11.15
N LEU A 49 -13.33 2.86 -12.16
CA LEU A 49 -12.29 1.84 -12.11
C LEU A 49 -11.06 2.33 -12.87
N TYR A 50 -9.96 2.46 -12.15
CA TYR A 50 -8.62 2.68 -12.69
C TYR A 50 -7.81 1.40 -12.62
N ARG A 51 -7.05 1.10 -13.69
CA ARG A 51 -6.27 -0.14 -13.78
C ARG A 51 -4.87 0.10 -14.33
N GLN A 52 -3.94 -0.72 -13.84
CA GLN A 52 -2.58 -0.90 -14.37
C GLN A 52 -2.11 -2.30 -14.02
N GLY A 53 -1.74 -3.12 -15.01
CA GLY A 53 -1.45 -4.53 -14.77
C GLY A 53 -2.64 -5.23 -14.12
N GLN A 54 -2.42 -5.89 -12.97
CA GLN A 54 -3.47 -6.53 -12.18
C GLN A 54 -3.96 -5.66 -11.01
N ILE A 55 -3.52 -4.41 -10.92
CA ILE A 55 -3.89 -3.49 -9.84
C ILE A 55 -5.20 -2.80 -10.24
N ASN A 56 -6.20 -2.89 -9.37
CA ASN A 56 -7.45 -2.16 -9.49
C ASN A 56 -7.53 -1.09 -8.40
N LEU A 57 -7.65 0.17 -8.82
CA LEU A 57 -7.95 1.29 -7.93
C LEU A 57 -9.40 1.71 -8.19
N ILE A 58 -10.22 1.72 -7.15
CA ILE A 58 -11.59 2.21 -7.20
C ILE A 58 -11.58 3.66 -6.73
N LEU A 59 -12.02 4.58 -7.57
CA LEU A 59 -12.32 5.96 -7.18
C LEU A 59 -13.79 6.05 -6.83
N ASN A 60 -14.11 6.32 -5.57
CA ASN A 60 -15.47 6.43 -5.09
C ASN A 60 -15.82 7.90 -4.79
N ASN A 61 -16.64 8.48 -5.66
CA ASN A 61 -17.20 9.83 -5.53
C ASN A 61 -18.69 9.79 -5.14
N GLU A 62 -19.22 8.63 -4.75
CA GLU A 62 -20.64 8.46 -4.42
C GLU A 62 -21.01 9.32 -3.20
N PRO A 63 -21.95 10.27 -3.33
CA PRO A 63 -22.32 11.15 -2.23
C PRO A 63 -23.10 10.40 -1.14
N ASN A 64 -23.08 10.93 0.09
CA ASN A 64 -23.85 10.37 1.22
C ASN A 64 -23.57 8.89 1.51
N SER A 65 -22.38 8.43 1.15
CA SER A 65 -21.89 7.06 1.31
C SER A 65 -20.82 6.97 2.40
N VAL A 66 -20.50 5.75 2.84
CA VAL A 66 -19.37 5.48 3.76
C VAL A 66 -18.08 6.15 3.28
N ALA A 67 -17.79 6.07 1.97
CA ALA A 67 -16.62 6.69 1.37
C ALA A 67 -16.63 8.22 1.49
N SER A 68 -17.78 8.86 1.21
CA SER A 68 -17.90 10.33 1.32
C SER A 68 -17.72 10.84 2.75
N TYR A 69 -18.23 10.12 3.76
CA TYR A 69 -18.05 10.48 5.17
C TYR A 69 -16.60 10.27 5.63
N PHE A 70 -15.98 9.17 5.21
CA PHE A 70 -14.57 8.90 5.50
C PHE A 70 -13.67 9.99 4.90
N ALA A 71 -13.90 10.36 3.64
CA ALA A 71 -13.14 11.41 2.97
C ALA A 71 -13.36 12.80 3.57
N ALA A 72 -14.54 13.09 4.11
CA ALA A 72 -14.81 14.34 4.83
C ALA A 72 -13.98 14.45 6.13
N GLU A 73 -13.67 13.32 6.78
CA GLU A 73 -12.88 13.26 8.01
C GLU A 73 -11.37 13.25 7.75
N HIS A 74 -10.92 12.52 6.73
CA HIS A 74 -9.51 12.22 6.48
C HIS A 74 -8.91 12.92 5.25
N GLY A 75 -9.72 13.63 4.46
CA GLY A 75 -9.29 14.21 3.19
C GLY A 75 -9.15 13.16 2.07
N PRO A 76 -8.39 13.47 1.00
CA PRO A 76 -8.07 12.51 -0.06
C PRO A 76 -7.31 11.32 0.53
N SER A 77 -7.90 10.13 0.48
CA SER A 77 -7.43 9.00 1.29
C SER A 77 -7.80 7.63 0.71
N VAL A 78 -7.13 6.58 1.20
CA VAL A 78 -7.58 5.20 1.02
C VAL A 78 -8.74 4.95 1.97
N CYS A 79 -9.95 4.81 1.43
CA CYS A 79 -11.17 4.64 2.21
C CYS A 79 -11.69 3.20 2.25
N GLY A 80 -11.03 2.25 1.57
CA GLY A 80 -11.37 0.83 1.60
C GLY A 80 -10.28 -0.06 1.02
N MET A 81 -10.26 -1.35 1.41
CA MET A 81 -9.35 -2.34 0.86
C MET A 81 -10.05 -3.68 0.68
N ALA A 82 -9.68 -4.45 -0.34
CA ALA A 82 -10.27 -5.75 -0.61
C ALA A 82 -9.23 -6.87 -0.65
N PHE A 83 -9.54 -7.97 0.02
CA PHE A 83 -8.79 -9.22 -0.09
C PHE A 83 -9.53 -10.22 -0.96
N ARG A 84 -8.77 -10.95 -1.78
CA ARG A 84 -9.27 -12.15 -2.45
C ARG A 84 -9.40 -13.26 -1.41
N VAL A 85 -10.54 -13.94 -1.43
CA VAL A 85 -10.81 -15.13 -0.63
C VAL A 85 -11.41 -16.22 -1.50
N LYS A 86 -11.25 -17.48 -1.10
CA LYS A 86 -11.81 -18.62 -1.82
C LYS A 86 -13.34 -18.68 -1.78
N ASP A 87 -13.95 -18.26 -0.67
CA ASP A 87 -15.40 -18.33 -0.41
C ASP A 87 -15.79 -17.20 0.54
N SER A 88 -16.40 -16.15 -0.01
CA SER A 88 -16.71 -14.91 0.70
C SER A 88 -17.70 -15.13 1.83
N GLN A 89 -18.70 -16.02 1.64
CA GLN A 89 -19.71 -16.31 2.65
C GLN A 89 -19.11 -17.00 3.88
N LYS A 90 -18.24 -17.99 3.66
CA LYS A 90 -17.55 -18.68 4.76
C LYS A 90 -16.57 -17.76 5.47
N ALA A 91 -15.76 -17.02 4.71
CA ALA A 91 -14.78 -16.08 5.27
C ALA A 91 -15.49 -15.00 6.12
N TYR A 92 -16.55 -14.40 5.58
CA TYR A 92 -17.33 -13.38 6.27
C TYR A 92 -17.97 -13.93 7.55
N LYS A 93 -18.65 -15.09 7.48
CA LYS A 93 -19.24 -15.73 8.66
C LYS A 93 -18.20 -16.00 9.75
N ARG A 94 -17.03 -16.54 9.38
CA ARG A 94 -15.94 -16.81 10.32
C ARG A 94 -15.42 -15.53 10.97
N ALA A 95 -15.26 -14.44 10.20
CA ALA A 95 -14.83 -13.15 10.74
C ALA A 95 -15.81 -12.64 11.81
N LEU A 96 -17.12 -12.73 11.56
CA LEU A 96 -18.16 -12.33 12.52
C LEU A 96 -18.15 -13.22 13.77
N GLU A 97 -18.01 -14.54 13.64
CA GLU A 97 -17.88 -15.47 14.77
C GLU A 97 -16.67 -15.15 15.66
N LEU A 98 -15.60 -14.58 15.07
CA LEU A 98 -14.41 -14.15 15.79
C LEU A 98 -14.49 -12.71 16.32
N GLY A 99 -15.62 -12.03 16.14
CA GLY A 99 -15.90 -10.71 16.70
C GLY A 99 -15.58 -9.53 15.80
N ALA A 100 -15.39 -9.74 14.49
CA ALA A 100 -15.31 -8.64 13.53
C ALA A 100 -16.67 -7.91 13.45
N GLN A 101 -16.62 -6.59 13.24
CA GLN A 101 -17.84 -5.80 13.06
C GLN A 101 -18.22 -5.76 11.57
N PRO A 102 -19.47 -6.09 11.20
CA PRO A 102 -19.91 -6.00 9.81
C PRO A 102 -20.05 -4.54 9.36
N ILE A 103 -19.78 -4.29 8.08
CA ILE A 103 -20.13 -3.04 7.40
C ILE A 103 -21.15 -3.38 6.31
N HIS A 104 -22.31 -2.72 6.37
CA HIS A 104 -23.31 -2.82 5.31
C HIS A 104 -23.05 -1.74 4.26
N ILE A 105 -23.00 -2.15 2.99
CA ILE A 105 -22.83 -1.25 1.86
C ILE A 105 -24.06 -1.39 0.98
N GLU A 106 -24.73 -0.26 0.74
CA GLU A 106 -25.93 -0.20 -0.08
C GLU A 106 -25.60 -0.54 -1.54
N THR A 107 -26.49 -1.30 -2.17
CA THR A 107 -26.32 -1.81 -3.53
C THR A 107 -27.62 -1.64 -4.30
N GLY A 108 -27.50 -1.18 -5.54
CA GLY A 108 -28.60 -1.02 -6.46
C GLY A 108 -29.03 -2.35 -7.12
N PRO A 109 -30.08 -2.32 -7.95
CA PRO A 109 -30.55 -3.50 -8.67
C PRO A 109 -29.45 -4.10 -9.54
N MET A 110 -29.31 -5.43 -9.50
CA MET A 110 -28.34 -6.20 -10.29
C MET A 110 -26.86 -5.87 -9.97
N GLU A 111 -26.57 -5.29 -8.81
CA GLU A 111 -25.21 -5.17 -8.26
C GLU A 111 -24.89 -6.35 -7.34
N LEU A 112 -23.60 -6.67 -7.20
CA LEU A 112 -23.17 -7.67 -6.23
C LEU A 112 -23.21 -7.12 -4.80
N HIS A 113 -23.71 -7.94 -3.88
CA HIS A 113 -23.58 -7.68 -2.44
C HIS A 113 -22.19 -8.10 -1.97
N LEU A 114 -21.27 -7.14 -1.88
CA LEU A 114 -19.88 -7.38 -1.46
C LEU A 114 -19.79 -7.39 0.09
N PRO A 115 -19.42 -8.51 0.73
CA PRO A 115 -19.32 -8.57 2.18
C PRO A 115 -18.07 -7.82 2.66
N ALA A 116 -18.24 -6.98 3.68
CA ALA A 116 -17.15 -6.20 4.27
C ALA A 116 -17.23 -6.18 5.80
N ILE A 117 -16.06 -6.12 6.43
CA ILE A 117 -15.92 -5.89 7.87
C ILE A 117 -15.18 -4.57 8.13
N LYS A 118 -15.29 -4.04 9.35
CA LYS A 118 -14.58 -2.82 9.75
C LYS A 118 -13.08 -3.08 9.89
N GLY A 119 -12.27 -2.36 9.12
CA GLY A 119 -10.81 -2.37 9.14
C GLY A 119 -10.20 -1.10 9.73
N ILE A 120 -8.97 -0.80 9.33
CA ILE A 120 -8.15 0.34 9.79
C ILE A 120 -8.91 1.67 9.65
N GLY A 121 -8.88 2.50 10.68
CA GLY A 121 -9.59 3.81 10.69
C GLY A 121 -11.12 3.71 10.53
N GLY A 122 -11.70 2.50 10.47
CA GLY A 122 -13.10 2.30 10.12
C GLY A 122 -13.37 2.06 8.63
N ALA A 123 -12.34 2.09 7.78
CA ALA A 123 -12.44 1.74 6.36
C ALA A 123 -12.95 0.30 6.17
N PRO A 124 -13.79 0.02 5.16
CA PRO A 124 -14.22 -1.33 4.85
C PRO A 124 -13.07 -2.21 4.38
N LEU A 125 -13.00 -3.42 4.94
CA LEU A 125 -12.19 -4.53 4.46
C LEU A 125 -13.11 -5.55 3.80
N TYR A 126 -13.09 -5.60 2.47
CA TYR A 126 -13.93 -6.47 1.65
C TYR A 126 -13.33 -7.87 1.49
N LEU A 127 -14.20 -8.88 1.42
CA LEU A 127 -13.83 -10.28 1.18
C LEU A 127 -14.43 -10.75 -0.14
N ILE A 128 -13.62 -10.78 -1.20
CA ILE A 128 -14.08 -11.00 -2.58
C ILE A 128 -13.69 -12.40 -3.08
N ASP A 129 -14.67 -13.18 -3.54
CA ASP A 129 -14.46 -14.52 -4.13
C ASP A 129 -14.70 -14.60 -5.64
N ARG A 130 -15.01 -13.46 -6.27
CA ARG A 130 -15.21 -13.33 -7.72
C ARG A 130 -14.13 -12.46 -8.34
N PHE A 131 -13.11 -13.12 -8.87
CA PHE A 131 -11.98 -12.50 -9.57
C PHE A 131 -11.56 -13.38 -10.76
N GLY A 132 -10.78 -12.82 -11.68
CA GLY A 132 -10.39 -13.47 -12.94
C GLY A 132 -11.29 -13.10 -14.13
N GLU A 133 -10.89 -13.49 -15.34
CA GLU A 133 -11.60 -13.11 -16.56
C GLU A 133 -12.98 -13.76 -16.70
N GLY A 134 -13.98 -12.96 -17.07
CA GLY A 134 -15.32 -13.43 -17.42
C GLY A 134 -16.26 -13.66 -16.24
N SER A 135 -15.80 -13.44 -15.01
CA SER A 135 -16.60 -13.57 -13.79
C SER A 135 -16.18 -12.62 -12.65
N SER A 136 -15.41 -11.57 -12.95
CA SER A 136 -14.97 -10.62 -11.93
C SER A 136 -16.12 -9.74 -11.43
N ILE A 137 -15.95 -9.12 -10.26
CA ILE A 137 -16.88 -8.08 -9.79
C ILE A 137 -17.00 -6.93 -10.79
N TYR A 138 -15.95 -6.63 -11.55
CA TYR A 138 -15.92 -5.52 -12.50
C TYR A 138 -16.77 -5.79 -13.74
N ASP A 139 -16.81 -7.04 -14.22
CA ASP A 139 -17.66 -7.43 -15.34
C ASP A 139 -19.15 -7.33 -15.00
N ILE A 140 -19.47 -7.39 -13.71
CA ILE A 140 -20.84 -7.36 -13.20
C ILE A 140 -21.23 -5.98 -12.71
N ASP A 141 -20.41 -5.21 -12.02
CA ASP A 141 -20.85 -3.94 -11.42
C ASP A 141 -20.46 -2.71 -12.26
N PHE A 142 -19.52 -2.86 -13.20
CA PHE A 142 -19.02 -1.76 -14.03
C PHE A 142 -19.39 -1.92 -15.51
N VAL A 143 -19.37 -0.78 -16.22
CA VAL A 143 -19.48 -0.68 -17.67
C VAL A 143 -18.15 -0.19 -18.20
N PHE A 144 -17.45 -1.05 -18.95
CA PHE A 144 -16.17 -0.71 -19.57
C PHE A 144 -16.33 0.38 -20.63
N ILE A 145 -15.37 1.31 -20.66
CA ILE A 145 -15.38 2.44 -21.60
C ILE A 145 -15.01 1.92 -23.00
N GLU A 146 -15.83 2.25 -23.99
CA GLU A 146 -15.60 1.84 -25.37
C GLU A 146 -14.28 2.41 -25.91
N GLY A 147 -13.49 1.56 -26.57
CA GLY A 147 -12.20 1.92 -27.15
C GLY A 147 -11.03 2.02 -26.16
N VAL A 148 -11.26 1.85 -24.85
CA VAL A 148 -10.20 1.80 -23.84
C VAL A 148 -9.75 0.35 -23.64
N ASP A 149 -8.44 0.13 -23.60
CA ASP A 149 -7.86 -1.17 -23.23
C ASP A 149 -8.30 -1.54 -21.80
N ARG A 150 -8.87 -2.73 -21.65
CA ARG A 150 -9.33 -3.23 -20.35
C ARG A 150 -8.18 -3.65 -19.44
N ASN A 151 -6.99 -3.90 -19.98
CA ASN A 151 -5.82 -4.41 -19.24
C ASN A 151 -4.55 -3.59 -19.57
N PRO A 152 -4.56 -2.27 -19.33
CA PRO A 152 -3.45 -1.39 -19.69
C PRO A 152 -2.18 -1.74 -18.92
N GLU A 153 -1.03 -1.76 -19.62
CA GLU A 153 0.28 -2.02 -19.00
C GLU A 153 0.78 -0.81 -18.17
N GLY A 154 0.42 0.40 -18.57
CA GLY A 154 0.83 1.65 -17.92
C GLY A 154 2.36 1.80 -17.83
N ALA A 155 2.85 2.14 -16.64
CA ALA A 155 4.27 2.25 -16.30
C ALA A 155 4.90 0.89 -15.88
N GLY A 156 4.22 -0.23 -16.13
CA GLY A 156 4.74 -1.57 -15.88
C GLY A 156 4.50 -2.11 -14.46
N LEU A 157 3.68 -1.42 -13.65
CA LEU A 157 3.28 -1.92 -12.33
C LEU A 157 2.40 -3.17 -12.47
N LYS A 158 2.64 -4.19 -11.65
CA LYS A 158 2.07 -5.52 -11.79
C LYS A 158 0.95 -5.80 -10.80
N ILE A 159 1.25 -5.70 -9.51
CA ILE A 159 0.36 -6.02 -8.39
C ILE A 159 0.61 -5.08 -7.21
N ILE A 160 -0.30 -5.06 -6.25
CA ILE A 160 -0.07 -4.46 -4.93
C ILE A 160 0.85 -5.41 -4.17
N ASP A 161 2.03 -4.92 -3.74
CA ASP A 161 3.01 -5.69 -2.99
C ASP A 161 2.66 -5.73 -1.50
N HIS A 162 2.41 -4.55 -0.93
CA HIS A 162 2.04 -4.36 0.46
C HIS A 162 1.42 -2.98 0.67
N LEU A 163 0.88 -2.75 1.85
CA LEU A 163 0.44 -1.42 2.31
C LEU A 163 0.68 -1.31 3.82
N THR A 164 0.87 -0.11 4.33
CA THR A 164 1.20 0.10 5.75
C THR A 164 0.01 0.59 6.56
N HIS A 165 0.07 0.45 7.87
CA HIS A 165 -0.83 1.15 8.79
C HIS A 165 -0.02 1.95 9.80
N ASN A 166 -0.27 3.26 9.84
CA ASN A 166 0.19 4.08 10.94
C ASN A 166 -0.88 4.08 12.03
N VAL A 167 -0.49 3.71 13.24
CA VAL A 167 -1.40 3.46 14.36
C VAL A 167 -0.98 4.27 15.58
N TYR A 168 -1.94 4.60 16.45
CA TYR A 168 -1.61 5.30 17.68
C TYR A 168 -0.71 4.44 18.58
N ARG A 169 0.12 5.10 19.40
CA ARG A 169 1.02 4.42 20.34
C ARG A 169 0.26 3.38 21.19
N GLY A 170 0.76 2.16 21.21
CA GLY A 170 0.16 1.03 21.94
C GLY A 170 -0.92 0.27 21.14
N ARG A 171 -1.33 0.76 19.97
CA ARG A 171 -2.31 0.08 19.10
C ARG A 171 -1.67 -0.85 18.07
N MET A 172 -0.33 -0.91 17.99
CA MET A 172 0.35 -1.91 17.17
C MET A 172 -0.03 -3.35 17.58
N ALA A 173 -0.12 -3.62 18.89
CA ALA A 173 -0.58 -4.91 19.40
C ALA A 173 -2.06 -5.21 19.08
N TYR A 174 -2.91 -4.17 19.10
CA TYR A 174 -4.32 -4.29 18.73
C TYR A 174 -4.48 -4.74 17.27
N TRP A 175 -3.79 -4.07 16.35
CA TRP A 175 -3.85 -4.37 14.92
C TRP A 175 -3.14 -5.68 14.55
N ALA A 176 -2.03 -6.01 15.22
CA ALA A 176 -1.40 -7.32 15.07
C ALA A 176 -2.38 -8.45 15.45
N ASN A 177 -3.01 -8.35 16.62
CA ASN A 177 -4.01 -9.34 17.06
C ASN A 177 -5.26 -9.37 16.18
N PHE A 178 -5.69 -8.24 15.60
CA PHE A 178 -6.78 -8.22 14.61
C PHE A 178 -6.47 -9.13 13.41
N TYR A 179 -5.30 -8.96 12.80
CA TYR A 179 -4.88 -9.75 11.63
C TYR A 179 -4.52 -11.21 11.99
N GLU A 180 -3.87 -11.44 13.13
CA GLU A 180 -3.57 -12.78 13.65
C GLU A 180 -4.86 -13.57 13.92
N LYS A 181 -5.80 -13.01 14.69
CA LYS A 181 -7.02 -13.71 15.06
C LYS A 181 -7.93 -13.98 13.86
N LEU A 182 -8.19 -12.94 13.06
CA LEU A 182 -9.17 -13.02 11.98
C LEU A 182 -8.61 -13.76 10.75
N PHE A 183 -7.34 -13.58 10.43
CA PHE A 183 -6.79 -14.07 9.16
C PHE A 183 -5.59 -15.01 9.31
N ASN A 184 -5.16 -15.27 10.55
CA ASN A 184 -3.96 -16.04 10.87
C ASN A 184 -2.68 -15.40 10.32
N PHE A 185 -2.59 -14.08 10.24
CA PHE A 185 -1.34 -13.42 9.88
C PHE A 185 -0.25 -13.76 10.92
N ARG A 186 1.01 -13.62 10.55
CA ARG A 186 2.15 -13.79 11.46
C ARG A 186 3.08 -12.60 11.38
N GLU A 187 3.62 -12.22 12.54
CA GLU A 187 4.76 -11.31 12.62
C GLU A 187 5.99 -12.04 12.08
N ILE A 188 6.53 -11.58 10.95
CA ILE A 188 7.73 -12.16 10.34
C ILE A 188 9.00 -11.42 10.71
N ARG A 189 8.87 -10.13 11.07
CA ARG A 189 9.98 -9.26 11.44
C ARG A 189 9.51 -8.10 12.30
N TYR A 190 10.34 -7.73 13.26
CA TYR A 190 10.19 -6.55 14.09
C TYR A 190 11.32 -5.57 13.77
N PHE A 191 11.01 -4.27 13.76
CA PHE A 191 11.96 -3.20 13.52
C PHE A 191 11.88 -2.15 14.63
N ASP A 192 13.04 -1.70 15.13
CA ASP A 192 13.21 -0.52 15.98
C ASP A 192 14.12 0.47 15.25
N ILE A 193 13.51 1.41 14.53
CA ILE A 193 14.20 2.35 13.64
C ILE A 193 14.44 3.66 14.38
N LYS A 194 15.68 4.14 14.33
CA LYS A 194 16.11 5.40 14.94
C LYS A 194 16.76 6.26 13.87
N GLY A 195 16.17 7.44 13.63
CA GLY A 195 16.81 8.50 12.87
C GLY A 195 17.74 9.31 13.75
N GLU A 196 18.03 10.52 13.31
CA GLU A 196 18.91 11.46 14.02
C GLU A 196 18.20 12.02 15.26
N TYR A 197 16.92 12.40 15.11
CA TYR A 197 16.15 13.07 16.16
C TYR A 197 15.00 12.19 16.68
N THR A 198 14.37 11.42 15.79
CA THR A 198 13.14 10.67 16.04
C THR A 198 13.34 9.16 15.84
N GLY A 199 12.28 8.37 16.00
CA GLY A 199 12.32 6.92 15.76
C GLY A 199 10.94 6.30 15.76
N LEU A 200 10.81 5.12 15.20
CA LEU A 200 9.55 4.36 15.17
C LEU A 200 9.79 2.88 15.43
N THR A 201 8.72 2.18 15.82
CA THR A 201 8.70 0.72 15.88
C THR A 201 7.73 0.19 14.83
N SER A 202 8.10 -0.92 14.19
CA SER A 202 7.28 -1.54 13.14
C SER A 202 7.23 -3.05 13.28
N LYS A 203 6.03 -3.61 13.06
CA LYS A 203 5.81 -5.06 12.93
C LYS A 203 5.37 -5.39 11.51
N ALA A 204 6.17 -6.18 10.81
CA ALA A 204 5.81 -6.68 9.49
C ALA A 204 4.89 -7.91 9.64
N MET A 205 3.60 -7.70 9.43
CA MET A 205 2.60 -8.76 9.43
C MET A 205 2.46 -9.36 8.03
N THR A 206 2.52 -10.68 7.90
CA THR A 206 2.34 -11.39 6.63
C THR A 206 1.16 -12.33 6.71
N ALA A 207 0.38 -12.40 5.64
CA ALA A 207 -0.73 -13.31 5.51
C ALA A 207 -0.27 -14.74 5.18
N PRO A 208 -1.07 -15.76 5.50
CA PRO A 208 -0.76 -17.16 5.16
C PRO A 208 -0.59 -17.42 3.66
N ASP A 209 -1.13 -16.56 2.79
CA ASP A 209 -1.00 -16.69 1.33
C ASP A 209 0.39 -16.25 0.79
N GLY A 210 1.22 -15.61 1.63
CA GLY A 210 2.53 -15.07 1.24
C GLY A 210 2.46 -13.87 0.27
N MET A 211 1.26 -13.34 0.03
CA MET A 211 1.03 -12.21 -0.87
C MET A 211 0.72 -10.95 -0.07
N ILE A 212 -0.24 -11.01 0.85
CA ILE A 212 -0.66 -9.83 1.62
C ILE A 212 0.36 -9.57 2.74
N ARG A 213 0.95 -8.38 2.75
CA ARG A 213 1.85 -7.90 3.80
C ARG A 213 1.37 -6.54 4.30
N ILE A 214 1.36 -6.36 5.61
CA ILE A 214 0.91 -5.12 6.26
C ILE A 214 1.88 -4.76 7.40
N PRO A 215 2.88 -3.91 7.13
CA PRO A 215 3.68 -3.32 8.20
C PRO A 215 2.83 -2.38 9.07
N LEU A 216 2.86 -2.60 10.37
CA LEU A 216 2.18 -1.78 11.38
C LEU A 216 3.21 -0.88 12.05
N ASN A 217 3.06 0.44 11.92
CA ASN A 217 4.00 1.42 12.44
C ASN A 217 3.38 2.20 13.60
N GLU A 218 4.11 2.32 14.70
CA GLU A 218 3.77 3.23 15.80
C GLU A 218 4.95 4.12 16.17
N GLU A 219 4.65 5.31 16.70
CA GLU A 219 5.67 6.28 17.10
C GLU A 219 6.48 5.77 18.31
N SER A 220 7.81 5.95 18.27
CA SER A 220 8.65 5.63 19.43
C SER A 220 8.35 6.54 20.62
N SER A 221 8.89 6.20 21.80
CA SER A 221 8.69 6.95 23.04
C SER A 221 9.17 8.41 22.99
N LYS A 222 10.09 8.75 22.08
CA LYS A 222 10.61 10.12 21.91
C LYS A 222 9.54 11.12 21.43
N GLY A 223 8.52 10.66 20.69
CA GLY A 223 7.47 11.53 20.13
C GLY A 223 7.98 12.48 19.03
N ALA A 224 7.07 13.32 18.52
CA ALA A 224 7.33 14.35 17.50
C ALA A 224 7.86 13.81 16.14
N GLY A 225 7.71 12.51 15.90
CA GLY A 225 8.17 11.87 14.68
C GLY A 225 7.16 11.92 13.53
N GLN A 226 7.51 11.25 12.45
CA GLN A 226 6.70 11.17 11.23
C GLN A 226 5.37 10.42 11.41
N ILE A 227 5.27 9.50 12.39
CA ILE A 227 4.04 8.74 12.62
C ILE A 227 3.01 9.64 13.31
N GLU A 228 3.45 10.43 14.30
CA GLU A 228 2.62 11.43 14.95
C GLU A 228 2.14 12.51 13.96
N GLU A 229 3.03 13.02 13.10
CA GLU A 229 2.65 13.96 12.04
C GLU A 229 1.60 13.35 11.11
N PHE A 230 1.78 12.09 10.67
CA PHE A 230 0.78 11.40 9.87
C PHE A 230 -0.58 11.34 10.58
N LEU A 231 -0.61 10.88 11.84
CA LEU A 231 -1.86 10.71 12.60
C LEU A 231 -2.60 12.04 12.76
N MET A 232 -1.86 13.15 12.93
CA MET A 232 -2.44 14.49 13.01
C MET A 232 -2.96 14.99 11.65
N GLN A 233 -2.17 14.86 10.58
CA GLN A 233 -2.57 15.33 9.24
C GLN A 233 -3.69 14.49 8.62
N PHE A 234 -3.65 13.17 8.84
CA PHE A 234 -4.68 12.23 8.39
C PHE A 234 -5.92 12.26 9.28
N ASN A 235 -5.84 12.88 10.46
CA ASN A 235 -6.91 12.92 11.45
C ASN A 235 -7.33 11.52 11.94
N GLY A 236 -6.37 10.61 12.14
CA GLY A 236 -6.65 9.24 12.57
C GLY A 236 -5.59 8.22 12.18
N GLU A 237 -5.87 6.95 12.51
CA GLU A 237 -5.12 5.81 11.98
C GLU A 237 -5.52 5.53 10.55
N GLY A 238 -4.58 5.11 9.72
CA GLY A 238 -4.84 4.92 8.30
C GLY A 238 -3.71 4.27 7.55
N ILE A 239 -3.92 4.12 6.25
CA ILE A 239 -2.89 3.61 5.34
C ILE A 239 -1.96 4.76 4.97
N GLN A 240 -0.69 4.65 5.36
CA GLN A 240 0.31 5.69 5.06
C GLN A 240 0.83 5.56 3.64
N HIS A 241 1.13 4.34 3.20
CA HIS A 241 1.56 4.11 1.83
C HIS A 241 1.07 2.78 1.27
N VAL A 242 1.02 2.76 -0.07
CA VAL A 242 0.71 1.57 -0.87
C VAL A 242 1.88 1.31 -1.80
N ALA A 243 2.38 0.07 -1.79
CA ALA A 243 3.51 -0.35 -2.61
C ALA A 243 3.04 -1.16 -3.83
N PHE A 244 3.61 -0.84 -4.99
CA PHE A 244 3.31 -1.52 -6.25
C PHE A 244 4.56 -2.23 -6.79
N LEU A 245 4.40 -3.54 -7.05
CA LEU A 245 5.48 -4.37 -7.58
C LEU A 245 5.75 -4.06 -9.05
N SER A 246 7.03 -3.96 -9.43
CA SER A 246 7.52 -3.93 -10.81
C SER A 246 8.60 -5.00 -11.01
N ASP A 247 8.62 -5.58 -12.22
CA ASP A 247 9.68 -6.49 -12.65
C ASP A 247 10.96 -5.76 -13.11
N ASN A 248 10.88 -4.45 -13.34
CA ASN A 248 12.01 -3.60 -13.75
C ASN A 248 11.80 -2.17 -13.23
N LEU A 249 12.33 -1.90 -12.04
CA LEU A 249 12.13 -0.61 -11.38
C LEU A 249 12.80 0.55 -12.11
N ILE A 250 13.91 0.31 -12.82
CA ILE A 250 14.61 1.36 -13.59
C ILE A 250 13.72 1.84 -14.75
N ASP A 251 13.17 0.92 -15.53
CA ASP A 251 12.26 1.26 -16.64
C ASP A 251 10.94 1.86 -16.12
N THR A 252 10.38 1.29 -15.05
CA THR A 252 9.19 1.85 -14.40
C THR A 252 9.43 3.28 -13.92
N TRP A 253 10.58 3.57 -13.30
CA TRP A 253 10.93 4.92 -12.87
C TRP A 253 11.00 5.89 -14.05
N ASP A 254 11.64 5.49 -15.16
CA ASP A 254 11.76 6.33 -16.35
C ASP A 254 10.39 6.66 -16.95
N ARG A 255 9.49 5.67 -17.01
CA ARG A 255 8.10 5.84 -17.47
C ARG A 255 7.31 6.77 -16.54
N LEU A 256 7.38 6.55 -15.22
CA LEU A 256 6.70 7.37 -14.21
C LEU A 256 7.19 8.81 -14.22
N LYS A 257 8.50 9.02 -14.32
CA LYS A 257 9.08 10.38 -14.44
C LYS A 257 8.59 11.11 -15.68
N LYS A 258 8.51 10.42 -16.81
CA LYS A 258 8.04 11.01 -18.08
C LYS A 258 6.59 11.52 -18.00
N ILE A 259 5.75 10.88 -17.19
CA ILE A 259 4.34 11.26 -16.99
C ILE A 259 4.13 12.17 -15.77
N GLY A 260 5.21 12.66 -15.14
CA GLY A 260 5.14 13.70 -14.11
C GLY A 260 5.20 13.22 -12.66
N MET A 261 5.57 11.96 -12.40
CA MET A 261 5.69 11.45 -11.03
C MET A 261 6.76 12.21 -10.21
N ARG A 262 6.39 12.56 -8.98
CA ARG A 262 7.26 13.21 -7.99
C ARG A 262 7.76 12.18 -6.99
N PHE A 263 9.08 12.05 -6.89
CA PHE A 263 9.74 11.11 -5.99
C PHE A 263 10.42 11.89 -4.86
N MET A 264 10.61 11.24 -3.72
CA MET A 264 11.37 11.81 -2.61
C MET A 264 12.79 12.18 -3.03
N THR A 265 13.42 13.05 -2.23
CA THR A 265 14.82 13.43 -2.45
C THR A 265 15.72 12.20 -2.27
N ALA A 266 16.64 12.01 -3.21
CA ALA A 266 17.57 10.89 -3.18
C ALA A 266 18.44 10.92 -1.89
N PRO A 267 18.91 9.75 -1.42
CA PRO A 267 19.96 9.67 -0.40
C PRO A 267 21.23 10.44 -0.82
N PRO A 268 22.10 10.83 0.13
CA PRO A 268 23.40 11.40 -0.20
C PRO A 268 24.27 10.39 -0.97
N GLU A 269 25.25 10.88 -1.73
CA GLU A 269 26.19 10.07 -2.51
C GLU A 269 26.88 8.97 -1.66
N THR A 270 27.19 9.29 -0.40
CA THR A 270 27.78 8.36 0.56
C THR A 270 26.94 7.09 0.79
N TYR A 271 25.62 7.15 0.63
CA TYR A 271 24.77 5.95 0.70
C TYR A 271 25.15 4.94 -0.39
N TYR A 272 25.40 5.42 -1.61
CA TYR A 272 25.73 4.59 -2.77
C TYR A 272 27.16 4.08 -2.72
N GLU A 273 28.11 4.90 -2.24
CA GLU A 273 29.49 4.49 -1.99
C GLU A 273 29.59 3.31 -0.99
N MET A 274 28.67 3.25 -0.03
CA MET A 274 28.62 2.20 1.00
C MET A 274 27.95 0.89 0.53
N LEU A 275 27.29 0.87 -0.63
CA LEU A 275 26.51 -0.30 -1.07
C LEU A 275 27.37 -1.55 -1.23
N GLU A 276 28.54 -1.46 -1.88
CA GLU A 276 29.40 -2.62 -2.10
C GLU A 276 29.95 -3.20 -0.78
N GLY A 277 30.17 -2.36 0.23
CA GLY A 277 30.58 -2.81 1.56
C GLY A 277 29.47 -3.51 2.33
N ARG A 278 28.21 -3.04 2.19
CA ARG A 278 27.03 -3.62 2.84
C ARG A 278 26.51 -4.87 2.14
N LEU A 279 26.56 -4.88 0.81
CA LEU A 279 26.06 -5.94 -0.05
C LEU A 279 27.14 -6.33 -1.08
N PRO A 280 28.23 -7.00 -0.65
CA PRO A 280 29.29 -7.41 -1.56
C PRO A 280 28.76 -8.21 -2.75
N ASN A 281 29.21 -7.88 -3.95
CA ASN A 281 28.81 -8.53 -5.20
C ASN A 281 27.31 -8.44 -5.51
N HIS A 282 26.59 -7.42 -5.04
CA HIS A 282 25.14 -7.28 -5.32
C HIS A 282 24.84 -7.30 -6.84
N GLY A 283 25.71 -6.72 -7.67
CA GLY A 283 25.63 -6.82 -9.13
C GLY A 283 24.58 -5.93 -9.79
N GLU A 284 24.02 -4.99 -9.04
CA GLU A 284 23.11 -3.96 -9.55
C GLU A 284 23.89 -2.75 -10.10
N PRO A 285 23.40 -2.06 -11.14
CA PRO A 285 24.08 -0.90 -11.72
C PRO A 285 23.97 0.33 -10.80
N VAL A 286 24.91 0.50 -9.87
CA VAL A 286 24.89 1.56 -8.83
C VAL A 286 24.73 2.96 -9.41
N ASP A 287 25.38 3.24 -10.53
CA ASP A 287 25.27 4.52 -11.25
C ASP A 287 23.81 4.82 -11.66
N GLN A 288 23.10 3.82 -12.17
CA GLN A 288 21.70 3.96 -12.55
C GLN A 288 20.76 4.09 -11.35
N LEU A 289 21.06 3.42 -10.24
CA LEU A 289 20.31 3.54 -9.00
C LEU A 289 20.49 4.94 -8.40
N GLN A 290 21.73 5.43 -8.34
CA GLN A 290 22.09 6.74 -7.80
C GLN A 290 21.44 7.88 -8.58
N MET A 291 21.49 7.84 -9.92
CA MET A 291 20.85 8.85 -10.78
C MET A 291 19.33 8.96 -10.54
N ARG A 292 18.69 7.88 -10.07
CA ARG A 292 17.25 7.81 -9.87
C ARG A 292 16.81 7.93 -8.41
N GLY A 293 17.74 7.91 -7.47
CA GLY A 293 17.42 7.87 -6.05
C GLY A 293 16.85 6.52 -5.59
N ILE A 294 17.10 5.43 -6.32
CA ILE A 294 16.60 4.09 -5.95
C ILE A 294 17.44 3.54 -4.80
N LEU A 295 16.77 2.95 -3.82
CA LEU A 295 17.38 2.29 -2.66
C LEU A 295 17.63 0.81 -2.95
N LEU A 296 18.70 0.26 -2.40
CA LEU A 296 19.05 -1.15 -2.51
C LEU A 296 19.34 -1.73 -1.11
N ASP A 297 18.71 -2.86 -0.83
CA ASP A 297 18.93 -3.62 0.40
C ASP A 297 18.80 -5.14 0.16
N GLY A 298 19.01 -5.93 1.21
CA GLY A 298 18.79 -7.38 1.20
C GLY A 298 19.99 -8.15 1.77
N SER A 299 20.30 -9.30 1.19
CA SER A 299 21.48 -10.10 1.50
C SER A 299 22.23 -10.54 0.25
N SER A 300 23.56 -10.60 0.35
CA SER A 300 24.45 -11.00 -0.74
C SER A 300 25.40 -12.13 -0.34
N GLU A 301 24.87 -13.11 0.41
CA GLU A 301 25.63 -14.31 0.77
C GLU A 301 26.03 -15.09 -0.50
N SER A 302 27.20 -15.74 -0.46
CA SER A 302 27.80 -16.37 -1.64
C SER A 302 26.88 -17.44 -2.24
N GLY A 303 26.24 -17.12 -3.37
CA GLY A 303 25.36 -18.03 -4.12
C GLY A 303 23.86 -17.88 -3.85
N ASP A 304 23.45 -17.08 -2.86
CA ASP A 304 22.05 -16.80 -2.53
C ASP A 304 21.87 -15.29 -2.34
N LYS A 305 21.71 -14.58 -3.46
CA LYS A 305 21.48 -13.14 -3.47
C LYS A 305 19.98 -12.87 -3.40
N ARG A 306 19.57 -12.12 -2.39
CA ARG A 306 18.20 -11.69 -2.19
C ARG A 306 18.23 -10.18 -2.07
N LEU A 307 17.79 -9.49 -3.11
CA LEU A 307 17.88 -8.05 -3.21
C LEU A 307 16.49 -7.42 -3.26
N LEU A 308 16.40 -6.22 -2.72
CA LEU A 308 15.19 -5.43 -2.65
C LEU A 308 15.49 -4.00 -3.13
N LEU A 309 14.83 -3.61 -4.22
CA LEU A 309 14.92 -2.26 -4.76
C LEU A 309 13.64 -1.49 -4.45
N GLN A 310 13.76 -0.30 -3.89
CA GLN A 310 12.61 0.52 -3.47
C GLN A 310 12.81 1.99 -3.84
N ILE A 311 11.72 2.67 -4.18
CA ILE A 311 11.68 4.11 -4.30
C ILE A 311 10.29 4.64 -3.93
N PHE A 312 10.23 5.85 -3.38
CA PHE A 312 9.03 6.43 -2.81
C PHE A 312 8.64 7.73 -3.50
N SER A 313 7.35 7.93 -3.68
CA SER A 313 6.79 9.21 -4.12
C SER A 313 6.92 10.26 -3.01
N GLU A 314 6.82 11.54 -3.37
CA GLU A 314 6.43 12.55 -2.38
C GLU A 314 5.01 12.26 -1.86
N THR A 315 4.55 12.96 -0.82
CA THR A 315 3.15 12.90 -0.42
C THR A 315 2.25 13.44 -1.54
N LEU A 316 1.25 12.65 -1.93
CA LEU A 316 0.35 12.96 -3.05
C LEU A 316 -1.09 13.18 -2.57
N MET A 317 -1.51 12.58 -1.47
CA MET A 317 -2.88 12.63 -0.95
C MET A 317 -2.86 12.93 0.55
N GLY A 318 -2.85 14.21 0.92
CA GLY A 318 -2.57 14.60 2.31
C GLY A 318 -1.19 14.05 2.73
N PRO A 319 -1.09 13.26 3.82
CA PRO A 319 0.16 12.64 4.25
C PRO A 319 0.45 11.28 3.56
N VAL A 320 -0.42 10.80 2.66
CA VAL A 320 -0.27 9.50 1.98
C VAL A 320 0.69 9.61 0.79
N PHE A 321 1.58 8.63 0.67
CA PHE A 321 2.52 8.48 -0.45
C PHE A 321 2.49 7.05 -1.03
N PHE A 322 3.24 6.81 -2.10
CA PHE A 322 3.28 5.53 -2.79
C PHE A 322 4.70 5.01 -2.90
N GLU A 323 4.82 3.69 -2.96
CA GLU A 323 6.09 2.99 -3.13
C GLU A 323 6.07 2.20 -4.44
N PHE A 324 7.23 2.18 -5.12
CA PHE A 324 7.47 1.32 -6.28
C PHE A 324 8.62 0.39 -5.93
N ILE A 325 8.36 -0.91 -5.98
CA ILE A 325 9.25 -1.93 -5.43
C ILE A 325 9.56 -2.99 -6.47
N GLN A 326 10.80 -3.49 -6.47
CA GLN A 326 11.20 -4.67 -7.21
C GLN A 326 11.88 -5.65 -6.26
N ARG A 327 11.34 -6.87 -6.21
CA ARG A 327 11.90 -7.99 -5.44
C ARG A 327 12.78 -8.84 -6.34
N LYS A 328 14.02 -9.07 -5.94
CA LYS A 328 14.96 -9.99 -6.57
C LYS A 328 15.35 -11.07 -5.57
N GLY A 329 14.41 -11.96 -5.26
CA GLY A 329 14.61 -13.07 -4.32
C GLY A 329 14.39 -12.74 -2.84
N ASP A 330 14.24 -11.45 -2.47
CA ASP A 330 13.88 -11.04 -1.10
C ASP A 330 12.35 -10.84 -0.98
N ASP A 331 11.69 -11.72 -0.23
CA ASP A 331 10.25 -11.67 0.07
C ASP A 331 9.90 -10.90 1.36
N GLY A 332 10.91 -10.36 2.05
CA GLY A 332 10.80 -9.65 3.31
C GLY A 332 10.79 -8.12 3.17
N PHE A 333 11.36 -7.44 4.17
CA PHE A 333 11.54 -5.99 4.20
C PHE A 333 12.99 -5.68 4.57
N GLY A 334 13.60 -4.76 3.84
CA GLY A 334 14.98 -4.31 4.07
C GLY A 334 15.07 -3.25 5.18
N GLU A 335 15.82 -3.53 6.23
CA GLU A 335 16.02 -2.62 7.37
C GLU A 335 16.81 -1.35 6.97
N GLY A 336 17.80 -1.50 6.10
CA GLY A 336 18.57 -0.39 5.56
C GLY A 336 17.75 0.51 4.64
N ASN A 337 16.89 -0.06 3.80
CA ASN A 337 15.94 0.72 3.00
C ASN A 337 14.93 1.45 3.89
N PHE A 338 14.41 0.78 4.93
CA PHE A 338 13.51 1.41 5.89
C PHE A 338 14.18 2.60 6.59
N LYS A 339 15.42 2.43 7.06
CA LYS A 339 16.18 3.51 7.68
C LYS A 339 16.44 4.67 6.71
N ALA A 340 16.81 4.39 5.46
CA ALA A 340 17.04 5.44 4.46
C ALA A 340 15.76 6.22 4.11
N LEU A 341 14.61 5.53 4.02
CA LEU A 341 13.29 6.17 3.90
C LEU A 341 13.01 7.06 5.12
N PHE A 342 13.21 6.52 6.32
CA PHE A 342 12.95 7.24 7.58
C PHE A 342 13.75 8.55 7.64
N GLU A 343 15.06 8.49 7.39
CA GLU A 343 15.94 9.66 7.38
C GLU A 343 15.57 10.66 6.27
N SER A 344 15.05 10.18 5.12
CA SER A 344 14.58 11.06 4.05
C SER A 344 13.35 11.87 4.47
N ILE A 345 12.39 11.23 5.14
CA ILE A 345 11.19 11.91 5.66
C ILE A 345 11.59 12.85 6.80
N GLU A 346 12.48 12.43 7.71
CA GLU A 346 12.97 13.27 8.81
C GLU A 346 13.66 14.55 8.29
N ARG A 347 14.49 14.45 7.24
CA ARG A 347 15.09 15.63 6.58
C ARG A 347 14.03 16.56 5.99
N ASP A 348 12.97 16.02 5.43
CA ASP A 348 11.85 16.83 4.94
C ASP A 348 11.09 17.53 6.08
N GLN A 349 10.90 16.86 7.22
CA GLN A 349 10.31 17.46 8.42
C GLN A 349 11.13 18.64 8.94
N VAL A 350 12.46 18.49 9.02
CA VAL A 350 13.38 19.58 9.36
C VAL A 350 13.27 20.71 8.34
N ARG A 351 13.29 20.38 7.03
CA ARG A 351 13.17 21.38 5.94
C ARG A 351 11.87 22.19 6.03
N ARG A 352 10.75 21.55 6.39
CA ARG A 352 9.45 22.20 6.58
C ARG A 352 9.30 22.93 7.92
N GLY A 353 10.27 22.76 8.83
CA GLY A 353 10.26 23.36 10.16
C GLY A 353 9.25 22.73 11.13
N VAL A 354 8.76 21.51 10.84
CA VAL A 354 7.84 20.79 11.74
C VAL A 354 8.58 19.97 12.81
N LEU A 355 9.86 19.67 12.57
CA LEU A 355 10.75 19.02 13.53
C LEU A 355 11.85 19.98 13.97
N ALA A 356 11.94 20.22 15.28
CA ALA A 356 13.01 21.01 15.88
C ALA A 356 14.29 20.17 16.01
N THR A 357 15.44 20.79 15.72
CA THR A 357 16.77 20.13 15.73
C THR A 357 17.63 20.52 16.94
N GLU A 358 16.99 20.88 18.07
CA GLU A 358 17.70 21.32 19.29
C GLU A 358 18.35 20.18 20.08
#